data_AF-A0A3B0XM16-F1
#
_entry.id   AF-A0A3B0XM16-F1
#
_cell.length_a   1.000
_cell.length_b   1.000
_cell.length_c   1.000
_cell.angle_alpha   90.00
_cell.angle_beta   90.00
_cell.angle_gamma   90.00
#
_symmetry.space_group_name_H-M   'P 1'
#
loop_
_entity.id
_entity.type
_entity.pdbx_description
1 polymer ?
#
loop_
_entity_poly.entity_id
_entity_poly.type
_entity_poly.pdbx_seq_one_letter_code
_entity_poly.pdbx_strand_id
1 'polypeptide(L)'
;MDMQKIFKPLLLIASTLFCMPANAVSIGSFTFDDNAIADQLVTGTGQAYNGTDWYFGSGNTWQGFDSNTATWQSSAAPTDATDTSGSSFLATTQAITTPLSLGLDFSQTSAFNGEGSDLVFFFLFDQSANSANVTINGISQSLSFSNVFNDSGVQQVANNVIWDGTTLSNVLLMSGEIDLIDFGYAQGEFLYEPITLELSANSDTPIALSMAAALNSSPVPLPAPLLLFLSGLTGLGIISRRRHRA
;
A
#
# COMPACT_ATOMS: atom_id res chain seq x y z
N MET A 1 -36.07 -14.83 -43.36
CA MET A 1 -34.67 -14.41 -43.16
C MET A 1 -34.35 -14.67 -41.69
N ASP A 2 -33.56 -15.71 -41.40
CA ASP A 2 -33.44 -16.32 -40.07
C ASP A 2 -32.74 -15.42 -39.03
N MET A 3 -33.52 -14.96 -38.05
CA MET A 3 -33.06 -14.14 -36.92
C MET A 3 -32.08 -14.89 -35.99
N GLN A 4 -31.98 -16.22 -36.11
CA GLN A 4 -31.05 -17.06 -35.33
C GLN A 4 -29.60 -17.04 -35.82
N LYS A 5 -29.32 -16.48 -37.02
CA LYS A 5 -27.95 -16.44 -37.56
C LYS A 5 -27.16 -15.19 -37.15
N ILE A 6 -27.80 -14.18 -36.56
CA ILE A 6 -27.16 -12.91 -36.17
C ILE A 6 -26.78 -12.86 -34.68
N PHE A 7 -27.39 -13.69 -33.83
CA PHE A 7 -27.11 -13.67 -32.38
C PHE A 7 -25.95 -14.57 -31.92
N LYS A 8 -25.52 -15.54 -32.74
CA LYS A 8 -24.43 -16.45 -32.38
C LYS A 8 -23.02 -15.83 -32.33
N PRO A 9 -22.66 -14.79 -33.12
CA PRO A 9 -21.35 -14.15 -32.97
C PRO A 9 -21.30 -13.18 -31.78
N LEU A 10 -22.45 -12.65 -31.33
CA LEU A 10 -22.50 -11.63 -30.27
C LEU A 10 -22.33 -12.25 -28.87
N LEU A 11 -22.76 -13.50 -28.68
CA LEU A 11 -22.58 -14.24 -27.43
C LEU A 11 -21.15 -14.82 -27.28
N LEU A 12 -20.35 -14.81 -28.34
CA LEU A 12 -18.96 -15.30 -28.33
C LEU A 12 -17.92 -14.17 -28.12
N ILE A 13 -18.33 -12.90 -28.22
CA ILE A 13 -17.44 -11.75 -27.97
C ILE A 13 -17.48 -11.32 -26.49
N ALA A 14 -18.48 -11.76 -25.72
CA ALA A 14 -18.59 -11.45 -24.30
C ALA A 14 -17.70 -12.32 -23.37
N SER A 15 -17.05 -13.37 -23.89
CA SER A 15 -16.33 -14.37 -23.08
C SER A 15 -14.81 -14.30 -23.17
N THR A 16 -14.24 -13.25 -23.78
CA THR A 16 -12.78 -13.07 -23.89
C THR A 16 -12.31 -11.65 -23.54
N LEU A 17 -13.01 -10.97 -22.62
CA LEU A 17 -12.33 -9.96 -21.81
C LEU A 17 -11.42 -10.73 -20.86
N PHE A 18 -10.22 -11.03 -21.36
CA PHE A 18 -9.07 -11.40 -20.55
C PHE A 18 -8.98 -10.38 -19.42
N CYS A 19 -9.31 -10.82 -18.21
CA CYS A 19 -8.72 -10.27 -17.01
C CYS A 19 -7.21 -10.47 -17.23
N MET A 20 -6.52 -9.45 -17.72
CA MET A 20 -5.07 -9.48 -17.69
C MET A 20 -4.71 -9.58 -16.20
N PRO A 21 -3.90 -10.56 -15.77
CA PRO A 21 -3.43 -10.56 -14.41
C PRO A 21 -2.79 -9.19 -14.15
N ALA A 22 -3.20 -8.55 -13.06
CA ALA A 22 -2.51 -7.38 -12.55
C ALA A 22 -1.00 -7.71 -12.45
N ASN A 23 -0.12 -6.76 -12.75
CA ASN A 23 1.31 -7.05 -12.69
C ASN A 23 1.66 -7.39 -11.24
N ALA A 24 1.98 -8.66 -10.97
CA ALA A 24 2.43 -9.04 -9.64
C ALA A 24 3.73 -8.29 -9.32
N VAL A 25 3.74 -7.55 -8.22
CA VAL A 25 4.94 -6.91 -7.68
C VAL A 25 5.58 -7.90 -6.73
N SER A 26 6.92 -8.03 -6.80
CA SER A 26 7.67 -8.91 -5.92
C SER A 26 8.76 -8.15 -5.19
N ILE A 27 8.88 -8.42 -3.89
CA ILE A 27 9.93 -7.89 -3.02
C ILE A 27 10.53 -9.07 -2.26
N GLY A 28 11.76 -9.44 -2.61
CA GLY A 28 12.35 -10.68 -2.12
C GLY A 28 11.52 -11.89 -2.51
N SER A 29 11.10 -12.69 -1.52
CA SER A 29 10.21 -13.84 -1.68
C SER A 29 8.73 -13.48 -1.59
N PHE A 30 8.38 -12.23 -1.24
CA PHE A 30 7.00 -11.79 -1.22
C PHE A 30 6.53 -11.49 -2.63
N THR A 31 5.40 -12.07 -3.01
CA THR A 31 4.71 -11.78 -4.27
C THR A 31 3.31 -11.34 -3.95
N PHE A 32 2.89 -10.21 -4.50
CA PHE A 32 1.57 -9.64 -4.27
C PHE A 32 1.00 -9.08 -5.57
N ASP A 33 -0.32 -9.05 -5.67
CA ASP A 33 -1.01 -8.42 -6.79
C ASP A 33 -0.74 -6.91 -6.79
N ASP A 34 -0.72 -6.26 -7.95
CA ASP A 34 -0.37 -4.82 -8.14
C ASP A 34 -1.19 -3.88 -7.23
N ASN A 35 -2.38 -4.32 -6.82
CA ASN A 35 -3.33 -3.57 -6.00
C ASN A 35 -3.36 -4.03 -4.53
N ALA A 36 -2.26 -4.59 -4.03
CA ALA A 36 -2.18 -5.12 -2.67
C ALA A 36 -1.62 -4.12 -1.63
N ILE A 37 -1.15 -2.95 -2.06
CA ILE A 37 -0.48 -1.98 -1.19
C ILE A 37 -1.53 -1.15 -0.44
N ALA A 38 -1.22 -0.76 0.80
CA ALA A 38 -2.01 0.21 1.55
C ALA A 38 -2.12 1.52 0.74
N ASP A 39 -3.33 1.93 0.42
CA ASP A 39 -3.56 2.98 -0.57
C ASP A 39 -3.74 4.36 0.05
N GLN A 40 -4.01 4.42 1.36
CA GLN A 40 -4.21 5.70 2.05
C GLN A 40 -3.59 5.75 3.44
N LEU A 41 -2.97 6.89 3.74
CA LEU A 41 -2.60 7.29 5.08
C LEU A 41 -3.74 8.14 5.66
N VAL A 42 -4.65 7.50 6.39
CA VAL A 42 -5.89 8.13 6.88
C VAL A 42 -5.67 8.98 8.12
N THR A 43 -4.70 8.60 8.96
CA THR A 43 -4.35 9.35 10.17
C THR A 43 -2.85 9.31 10.43
N GLY A 44 -2.36 10.30 11.17
CA GLY A 44 -1.03 10.27 11.74
C GLY A 44 -0.94 11.11 13.01
N THR A 45 -0.12 10.66 13.95
CA THR A 45 0.19 11.39 15.18
C THR A 45 1.68 11.32 15.47
N GLY A 46 2.28 12.46 15.82
CA GLY A 46 3.71 12.56 16.11
C GLY A 46 4.51 13.15 14.95
N GLN A 47 5.83 13.15 15.09
CA GLN A 47 6.75 13.64 14.04
C GLN A 47 7.19 12.49 13.15
N ALA A 48 7.22 12.74 11.85
CA ALA A 48 7.74 11.83 10.83
C ALA A 48 8.80 12.52 9.98
N TYR A 49 9.74 11.74 9.46
CA TYR A 49 10.82 12.19 8.59
C TYR A 49 10.92 11.25 7.39
N ASN A 50 10.97 11.80 6.17
CA ASN A 50 11.12 10.99 4.94
C ASN A 50 12.55 11.02 4.37
N GLY A 51 13.54 11.43 5.16
CA GLY A 51 14.92 11.58 4.70
C GLY A 51 15.25 12.93 4.07
N THR A 52 14.25 13.78 3.82
CA THR A 52 14.43 15.15 3.32
C THR A 52 13.65 16.16 4.16
N ASP A 53 12.35 15.91 4.33
CA ASP A 53 11.40 16.81 4.95
C ASP A 53 10.84 16.23 6.26
N TRP A 54 10.50 17.14 7.17
CA TRP A 54 9.85 16.82 8.44
C TRP A 54 8.36 17.06 8.35
N TYR A 55 7.59 16.13 8.91
CA TYR A 55 6.14 16.16 9.00
C TYR A 55 5.69 16.05 10.46
N PHE A 56 4.55 16.67 10.79
CA PHE A 56 3.87 16.50 12.06
C PHE A 56 2.42 16.13 11.81
N GLY A 57 2.03 14.96 12.30
CA GLY A 57 0.66 14.45 12.24
C GLY A 57 -0.13 14.81 13.49
N SER A 58 -1.39 15.21 13.30
CA SER A 58 -2.37 15.36 14.37
C SER A 58 -3.74 14.88 13.87
N GLY A 59 -4.04 13.60 14.06
CA GLY A 59 -5.26 12.98 13.56
C GLY A 59 -5.23 12.87 12.04
N ASN A 60 -6.20 13.47 11.36
CA ASN A 60 -6.27 13.49 9.89
C ASN A 60 -5.62 14.73 9.24
N THR A 61 -4.90 15.54 10.04
CA THR A 61 -4.22 16.74 9.55
C THR A 61 -2.72 16.61 9.65
N TRP A 62 -2.03 17.21 8.67
CA TRP A 62 -0.58 17.18 8.57
C TRP A 62 -0.01 18.58 8.42
N GLN A 63 1.16 18.76 9.03
CA GLN A 63 1.99 19.94 8.84
C GLN A 63 3.34 19.52 8.28
N GLY A 64 3.88 20.30 7.36
CA GLY A 64 5.25 20.20 6.88
C GLY A 64 6.11 21.29 7.51
N PHE A 65 7.37 20.98 7.79
CA PHE A 65 8.32 21.96 8.32
C PHE A 65 8.95 22.77 7.19
N ASP A 66 8.71 24.08 7.15
CA ASP A 66 9.40 24.99 6.24
C ASP A 66 10.73 25.43 6.87
N SER A 67 11.84 24.95 6.32
CA SER A 67 13.19 25.26 6.80
C SER A 67 13.61 26.72 6.58
N ASN A 68 12.99 27.43 5.63
CA ASN A 68 13.32 28.84 5.36
C ASN A 68 12.72 29.76 6.44
N THR A 69 11.52 29.42 6.92
CA THR A 69 10.83 30.21 7.95
C THR A 69 10.94 29.60 9.35
N ALA A 70 11.47 28.37 9.45
CA ALA A 70 11.56 27.58 10.68
C ALA A 70 10.20 27.38 11.38
N THR A 71 9.15 27.10 10.60
CA THR A 71 7.78 26.96 11.12
C THR A 71 7.06 25.76 10.52
N TRP A 72 6.19 25.15 11.31
CA TRP A 72 5.22 24.16 10.84
C TRP A 72 4.07 24.84 10.09
N GLN A 73 3.81 24.39 8.86
CA GLN A 73 2.76 24.91 8.00
C GLN A 73 1.84 23.78 7.56
N SER A 74 0.56 24.09 7.28
CA SER A 74 -0.37 23.08 6.76
C SER A 74 0.19 22.42 5.50
N SER A 75 0.12 21.09 5.44
CA SER A 75 0.56 20.29 4.30
C SER A 75 -0.49 19.23 3.98
N ALA A 76 -0.40 18.66 2.78
CA ALA A 76 -1.03 17.38 2.49
C ALA A 76 -0.39 16.27 3.36
N ALA A 77 -1.13 15.17 3.54
CA ALA A 77 -0.56 13.96 4.12
C ALA A 77 0.62 13.47 3.27
N PRO A 78 1.74 13.06 3.87
CA PRO A 78 2.84 12.45 3.13
C PRO A 78 2.37 11.13 2.51
N THR A 79 2.84 10.85 1.30
CA THR A 79 2.46 9.64 0.54
C THR A 79 3.52 8.54 0.60
N ASP A 80 4.66 8.82 1.22
CA ASP A 80 5.86 7.97 1.20
C ASP A 80 5.65 6.59 1.82
N ALA A 81 4.64 6.41 2.68
CA ALA A 81 4.30 5.13 3.30
C ALA A 81 3.21 4.33 2.54
N THR A 82 2.61 4.92 1.50
CA THR A 82 1.48 4.37 0.73
C THR A 82 1.72 4.43 -0.77
N ASP A 83 2.94 4.78 -1.20
CA ASP A 83 3.33 4.70 -2.59
C ASP A 83 3.91 3.31 -2.92
N THR A 84 4.32 3.13 -4.17
CA THR A 84 4.85 1.86 -4.68
C THR A 84 6.37 1.81 -4.71
N SER A 85 7.05 2.81 -4.14
CA SER A 85 8.51 2.91 -4.15
C SER A 85 9.10 2.31 -2.88
N GLY A 86 9.87 1.24 -3.03
CA GLY A 86 10.61 0.63 -1.91
C GLY A 86 11.78 1.48 -1.37
N SER A 87 11.93 2.72 -1.83
CA SER A 87 12.96 3.67 -1.38
C SER A 87 12.39 4.91 -0.67
N SER A 88 11.08 5.12 -0.77
CA SER A 88 10.33 6.11 0.01
C SER A 88 9.96 5.49 1.35
N PHE A 89 9.84 6.33 2.37
CA PHE A 89 9.53 5.90 3.72
C PHE A 89 9.05 7.05 4.58
N LEU A 90 8.37 6.70 5.67
CA LEU A 90 8.18 7.58 6.83
C LEU A 90 8.90 6.98 8.04
N ALA A 91 9.78 7.77 8.63
CA ALA A 91 10.58 7.37 9.77
C ALA A 91 10.28 8.18 11.02
N THR A 92 10.47 7.55 12.18
CA THR A 92 10.71 8.26 13.43
C THR A 92 12.11 7.94 13.94
N THR A 93 12.66 8.86 14.72
CA THR A 93 14.03 8.80 15.25
C THR A 93 13.99 8.93 16.77
N GLN A 94 15.03 8.47 17.47
CA GLN A 94 15.09 8.56 18.93
C GLN A 94 15.07 10.01 19.46
N ALA A 95 15.44 10.99 18.62
CA ALA A 95 15.33 12.40 18.97
C ALA A 95 13.88 12.86 19.18
N ILE A 96 12.91 12.09 18.67
CA ILE A 96 11.48 12.34 18.80
C ILE A 96 10.97 11.53 19.99
N THR A 97 10.46 12.22 21.01
CA THR A 97 10.01 11.57 22.25
C THR A 97 8.60 10.99 22.16
N THR A 98 7.83 11.35 21.13
CA THR A 98 6.51 10.80 20.85
C THR A 98 6.60 9.74 19.76
N PRO A 99 6.06 8.53 19.98
CA PRO A 99 5.93 7.52 18.93
C PRO A 99 5.23 8.09 17.70
N LEU A 100 5.63 7.63 16.52
CA LEU A 100 4.94 7.93 15.29
C LEU A 100 3.82 6.91 15.12
N SER A 101 2.57 7.37 15.17
CA SER A 101 1.40 6.54 14.87
C SER A 101 0.90 6.85 13.46
N LEU A 102 0.65 5.83 12.66
CA LEU A 102 0.16 5.91 11.28
C LEU A 102 -1.11 5.06 11.15
N GLY A 103 -2.18 5.66 10.66
CA GLY A 103 -3.39 4.93 10.26
C GLY A 103 -3.32 4.61 8.77
N LEU A 104 -3.19 3.34 8.43
CA LEU A 104 -3.11 2.87 7.04
C LEU A 104 -4.42 2.19 6.67
N ASP A 105 -4.92 2.51 5.49
CA ASP A 105 -6.13 1.90 4.94
C ASP A 105 -5.79 1.09 3.69
N PHE A 106 -6.57 0.03 3.53
CA PHE A 106 -6.52 -0.88 2.39
C PHE A 106 -7.85 -0.79 1.62
N SER A 107 -8.59 0.32 1.65
CA SER A 107 -9.95 0.36 1.10
C SER A 107 -10.02 0.12 -0.42
N GLN A 108 -8.94 0.34 -1.17
CA GLN A 108 -8.84 -0.05 -2.59
C GLN A 108 -8.26 -1.44 -2.82
N THR A 109 -7.84 -2.09 -1.75
CA THR A 109 -7.19 -3.39 -1.68
C THR A 109 -8.06 -4.31 -0.85
N SER A 110 -8.85 -5.22 -1.42
CA SER A 110 -9.70 -6.11 -0.61
C SER A 110 -8.84 -7.16 0.11
N ALA A 111 -8.09 -6.74 1.13
CA ALA A 111 -7.28 -7.57 2.01
C ALA A 111 -8.20 -8.45 2.83
N PHE A 112 -7.84 -9.72 3.00
CA PHE A 112 -8.64 -10.68 3.74
C PHE A 112 -7.76 -11.67 4.49
N ASN A 113 -8.29 -12.26 5.54
CA ASN A 113 -7.61 -13.31 6.29
C ASN A 113 -7.56 -14.60 5.46
N GLY A 114 -6.37 -14.99 5.01
CA GLY A 114 -6.09 -16.19 4.25
C GLY A 114 -5.53 -17.32 5.10
N GLU A 115 -4.52 -18.04 4.56
CA GLU A 115 -3.72 -18.96 5.36
C GLU A 115 -2.37 -18.31 5.67
N GLY A 116 -1.95 -18.33 6.94
CA GLY A 116 -0.68 -17.77 7.37
C GLY A 116 -0.71 -16.26 7.47
N SER A 117 0.43 -15.61 7.24
CA SER A 117 0.52 -14.15 7.32
C SER A 117 -0.28 -13.48 6.20
N ASP A 118 -0.99 -12.41 6.55
CA ASP A 118 -1.94 -11.72 5.69
C ASP A 118 -1.49 -10.32 5.30
N LEU A 119 -0.75 -9.65 6.18
CA LEU A 119 -0.19 -8.33 5.92
C LEU A 119 1.31 -8.36 6.18
N VAL A 120 2.04 -7.62 5.36
CA VAL A 120 3.48 -7.41 5.49
C VAL A 120 3.79 -5.91 5.51
N PHE A 121 4.71 -5.53 6.39
CA PHE A 121 5.22 -4.17 6.57
C PHE A 121 6.70 -4.18 6.27
N PHE A 122 7.13 -3.40 5.29
CA PHE A 122 8.53 -3.29 4.89
C PHE A 122 9.18 -2.07 5.56
N PHE A 123 10.35 -2.30 6.12
CA PHE A 123 11.14 -1.30 6.82
C PHE A 123 12.55 -1.19 6.23
N LEU A 124 13.04 0.04 6.17
CA LEU A 124 14.43 0.33 5.84
C LEU A 124 15.29 0.37 7.10
N PHE A 125 16.59 0.12 6.95
CA PHE A 125 17.57 0.06 8.05
C PHE A 125 17.35 -1.15 8.98
N ASP A 126 18.32 -1.35 9.89
CA ASP A 126 18.21 -2.38 10.91
C ASP A 126 17.18 -1.99 11.97
N GLN A 127 16.19 -2.86 12.19
CA GLN A 127 15.08 -2.67 13.12
C GLN A 127 15.20 -3.55 14.37
N SER A 128 16.29 -4.29 14.54
CA SER A 128 16.49 -5.24 15.65
C SER A 128 16.43 -4.60 17.05
N ALA A 129 16.69 -3.30 17.15
CA ALA A 129 16.60 -2.54 18.40
C ALA A 129 15.37 -1.62 18.49
N ASN A 130 14.53 -1.56 17.46
CA ASN A 130 13.33 -0.73 17.44
C ASN A 130 12.08 -1.59 17.72
N SER A 131 10.94 -0.92 17.92
CA SER A 131 9.68 -1.61 18.15
C SER A 131 8.56 -0.98 17.33
N ALA A 132 7.70 -1.83 16.80
CA ALA A 132 6.43 -1.41 16.22
C ALA A 132 5.29 -2.26 16.76
N ASN A 133 4.13 -1.63 16.94
CA ASN A 133 2.89 -2.30 17.30
C ASN A 133 1.85 -2.06 16.23
N VAL A 134 1.16 -3.11 15.81
CA VAL A 134 0.00 -3.01 14.93
C VAL A 134 -1.26 -3.16 15.77
N THR A 135 -2.25 -2.30 15.54
CA THR A 135 -3.56 -2.37 16.18
C THR A 135 -4.64 -2.44 15.11
N ILE A 136 -5.47 -3.47 15.21
CA ILE A 136 -6.63 -3.72 14.32
C ILE A 136 -7.79 -4.16 15.21
N ASN A 137 -9.00 -3.63 14.99
CA ASN A 137 -10.18 -3.98 15.78
C ASN A 137 -9.96 -3.85 17.32
N GLY A 138 -9.16 -2.85 17.73
CA GLY A 138 -8.80 -2.60 19.13
C GLY A 138 -7.85 -3.61 19.77
N ILE A 139 -7.36 -4.62 19.03
CA ILE A 139 -6.35 -5.59 19.48
C ILE A 139 -4.98 -5.13 18.99
N SER A 140 -4.02 -5.01 19.91
CA SER A 140 -2.64 -4.62 19.59
C SER A 140 -1.68 -5.80 19.68
N GLN A 141 -0.83 -5.97 18.67
CA GLN A 141 0.23 -6.97 18.61
C GLN A 141 1.57 -6.29 18.28
N SER A 142 2.66 -6.78 18.87
CA SER A 142 4.01 -6.31 18.53
C SER A 142 4.51 -6.99 17.25
N LEU A 143 5.12 -6.22 16.36
CA LEU A 143 5.75 -6.74 15.16
C LEU A 143 7.10 -7.37 15.48
N SER A 144 7.34 -8.55 14.92
CA SER A 144 8.65 -9.19 14.89
C SER A 144 9.32 -8.93 13.54
N PHE A 145 10.52 -8.35 13.55
CA PHE A 145 11.23 -8.02 12.33
C PHE A 145 12.13 -9.16 11.85
N SER A 146 12.12 -9.40 10.54
CA SER A 146 12.97 -10.37 9.87
C SER A 146 13.65 -9.73 8.66
N ASN A 147 14.84 -10.22 8.30
CA ASN A 147 15.48 -9.82 7.04
C ASN A 147 14.67 -10.36 5.86
N VAL A 148 14.54 -9.56 4.80
CA VAL A 148 13.92 -10.01 3.55
C VAL A 148 14.96 -10.73 2.69
N PHE A 149 14.62 -11.91 2.18
CA PHE A 149 15.45 -12.68 1.26
C PHE A 149 14.68 -12.96 -0.03
N ASN A 150 15.37 -13.19 -1.15
CA ASN A 150 14.75 -13.75 -2.35
C ASN A 150 14.75 -15.28 -2.32
N ASP A 151 14.15 -15.91 -3.35
CA ASP A 151 14.08 -17.37 -3.49
C ASP A 151 15.43 -18.08 -3.54
N SER A 152 16.51 -17.34 -3.82
CA SER A 152 17.89 -17.86 -3.82
C SER A 152 18.59 -17.69 -2.47
N GLY A 153 17.89 -17.19 -1.44
CA GLY A 153 18.44 -16.94 -0.10
C GLY A 153 19.35 -15.70 -0.02
N VAL A 154 19.29 -14.81 -1.02
CA VAL A 154 20.06 -13.56 -1.02
C VAL A 154 19.26 -12.47 -0.32
N GLN A 155 19.88 -11.86 0.69
CA GLN A 155 19.29 -10.77 1.44
C GLN A 155 19.00 -9.57 0.53
N GLN A 156 17.79 -9.04 0.62
CA GLN A 156 17.35 -7.89 -0.14
C GLN A 156 17.75 -6.59 0.53
N VAL A 157 18.03 -5.59 -0.30
CA VAL A 157 18.42 -4.25 0.11
C VAL A 157 17.74 -3.22 -0.78
N ALA A 158 17.45 -2.05 -0.22
CA ALA A 158 16.99 -0.90 -0.97
C ALA A 158 18.17 -0.07 -1.47
N ASN A 159 18.00 0.51 -2.66
CA ASN A 159 18.95 1.45 -3.24
C ASN A 159 18.25 2.79 -3.49
N ASN A 160 19.03 3.85 -3.64
CA ASN A 160 18.53 5.20 -3.85
C ASN A 160 17.70 5.76 -2.68
N VAL A 161 17.96 5.29 -1.46
CA VAL A 161 17.31 5.79 -0.25
C VAL A 161 17.91 7.15 0.09
N ILE A 162 17.09 8.20 0.18
CA ILE A 162 17.57 9.53 0.57
C ILE A 162 17.54 9.65 2.09
N TRP A 163 18.63 10.14 2.68
CA TRP A 163 18.72 10.41 4.11
C TRP A 163 19.65 11.61 4.36
N ASP A 164 19.13 12.66 4.99
CA ASP A 164 19.88 13.90 5.32
C ASP A 164 20.64 14.47 4.10
N GLY A 165 19.99 14.50 2.94
CA GLY A 165 20.57 14.99 1.69
C GLY A 165 21.60 14.07 1.03
N THR A 166 21.81 12.86 1.57
CA THR A 166 22.67 11.83 0.98
C THR A 166 21.83 10.72 0.35
N THR A 167 22.22 10.25 -0.84
CA THR A 167 21.62 9.06 -1.44
C THR A 167 22.41 7.81 -1.05
N LEU A 168 21.77 6.92 -0.31
CA LEU A 168 22.32 5.68 0.20
C LEU A 168 22.03 4.52 -0.77
N SER A 169 22.92 3.53 -0.76
CA SER A 169 22.79 2.27 -1.48
C SER A 169 23.03 1.11 -0.52
N ASN A 170 22.47 -0.06 -0.84
CA ASN A 170 22.53 -1.25 0.01
C ASN A 170 21.96 -1.02 1.43
N VAL A 171 20.87 -0.26 1.53
CA VAL A 171 20.16 -0.09 2.81
C VAL A 171 19.39 -1.37 3.11
N LEU A 172 19.55 -1.90 4.32
CA LEU A 172 18.89 -3.12 4.74
C LEU A 172 17.36 -3.02 4.58
N LEU A 173 16.75 -4.05 4.00
CA LEU A 173 15.30 -4.21 3.94
C LEU A 173 14.88 -5.32 4.92
N MET A 174 14.00 -4.96 5.85
CA MET A 174 13.39 -5.87 6.82
C MET A 174 11.87 -5.89 6.62
N SER A 175 11.23 -6.97 7.05
CA SER A 175 9.77 -7.10 7.08
C SER A 175 9.28 -7.41 8.48
N GLY A 176 8.08 -6.93 8.80
CA GLY A 176 7.25 -7.45 9.87
C GLY A 176 5.97 -8.01 9.26
N GLU A 177 5.59 -9.21 9.65
CA GLU A 177 4.40 -9.89 9.13
C GLU A 177 3.40 -10.11 10.24
N ILE A 178 2.11 -10.08 9.90
CA ILE A 178 1.02 -10.41 10.83
C ILE A 178 -0.01 -11.32 10.17
N ASP A 179 -0.70 -12.10 11.00
CA ASP A 179 -1.86 -12.90 10.64
C ASP A 179 -3.11 -12.21 11.22
N LEU A 180 -4.13 -11.97 10.39
CA LEU A 180 -5.35 -11.27 10.80
C LEU A 180 -6.17 -12.10 11.80
N ILE A 181 -5.93 -13.42 11.92
CA ILE A 181 -6.55 -14.26 12.95
C ILE A 181 -6.20 -13.79 14.37
N ASP A 182 -4.99 -13.25 14.56
CA ASP A 182 -4.51 -12.74 15.86
C ASP A 182 -5.21 -11.44 16.27
N PHE A 183 -5.96 -10.84 15.35
CA PHE A 183 -6.79 -9.64 15.53
C PHE A 183 -8.30 -9.97 15.46
N GLY A 184 -8.65 -11.25 15.46
CA GLY A 184 -10.03 -11.72 15.56
C GLY A 184 -10.79 -11.82 14.23
N TYR A 185 -10.12 -11.74 13.08
CA TYR A 185 -10.75 -12.00 11.79
C TYR A 185 -10.83 -13.50 11.54
N ALA A 186 -11.98 -14.00 11.09
CA ALA A 186 -12.11 -15.38 10.66
C ALA A 186 -11.50 -15.59 9.27
N GLN A 187 -11.14 -16.84 8.93
CA GLN A 187 -10.65 -17.16 7.59
C GLN A 187 -11.66 -16.75 6.50
N GLY A 188 -11.19 -16.04 5.48
CA GLY A 188 -11.98 -15.44 4.41
C GLY A 188 -12.66 -14.11 4.76
N GLU A 189 -12.49 -13.61 5.98
CA GLU A 189 -13.03 -12.31 6.39
C GLU A 189 -12.16 -11.18 5.86
N PHE A 190 -12.80 -10.15 5.31
CA PHE A 190 -12.13 -8.98 4.75
C PHE A 190 -11.80 -7.93 5.81
N LEU A 191 -10.64 -7.30 5.67
CA LEU A 191 -10.24 -6.13 6.43
C LEU A 191 -10.90 -4.89 5.81
N TYR A 192 -11.87 -4.31 6.53
CA TYR A 192 -12.56 -3.08 6.12
C TYR A 192 -12.17 -1.86 6.95
N GLU A 193 -11.42 -2.06 8.03
CA GLU A 193 -11.05 -1.00 8.95
C GLU A 193 -9.59 -0.61 8.73
N PRO A 194 -9.24 0.68 8.92
CA PRO A 194 -7.85 1.10 8.92
C PRO A 194 -7.07 0.40 10.04
N ILE A 195 -5.84 0.03 9.74
CA ILE A 195 -4.90 -0.46 10.73
C ILE A 195 -4.16 0.73 11.35
N THR A 196 -3.81 0.63 12.62
CA THR A 196 -2.94 1.61 13.27
C THR A 196 -1.58 0.99 13.51
N LEU A 197 -0.53 1.60 12.97
CA LEU A 197 0.85 1.22 13.19
C LEU A 197 1.52 2.26 14.10
N GLU A 198 1.98 1.84 15.27
CA GLU A 198 2.76 2.67 16.19
C GLU A 198 4.24 2.30 16.08
N LEU A 199 5.08 3.28 15.78
CA LEU A 199 6.51 3.14 15.54
C LEU A 199 7.29 3.85 16.65
N SER A 200 8.22 3.13 17.27
CA SER A 200 9.11 3.66 18.30
C SER A 200 10.57 3.34 18.00
N ALA A 201 11.36 4.39 17.80
CA ALA A 201 12.81 4.29 17.66
C ALA A 201 13.45 4.21 19.04
N ASN A 202 13.87 3.01 19.47
CA ASN A 202 14.48 2.80 20.79
C ASN A 202 16.02 2.82 20.73
N SER A 203 16.58 3.15 19.58
CA SER A 203 18.01 3.15 19.29
C SER A 203 18.38 4.31 18.36
N ASP A 204 19.68 4.47 18.10
CA ASP A 204 20.17 5.50 17.17
C ASP A 204 19.76 5.24 15.71
N THR A 205 19.32 4.02 15.39
CA THR A 205 18.77 3.68 14.07
C THR A 205 17.30 4.07 13.97
N PRO A 206 16.87 4.80 12.92
CA PRO A 206 15.48 5.16 12.74
C PRO A 206 14.63 3.92 12.47
N ILE A 207 13.34 3.97 12.86
CA ILE A 207 12.35 3.03 12.36
C ILE A 207 11.65 3.68 11.18
N ALA A 208 11.89 3.14 9.98
CA ALA A 208 11.48 3.73 8.72
C ALA A 208 10.55 2.78 7.96
N LEU A 209 9.23 3.02 8.06
CA LEU A 209 8.25 2.27 7.29
C LEU A 209 8.31 2.72 5.83
N SER A 210 8.63 1.80 4.92
CA SER A 210 8.62 2.05 3.48
C SER A 210 7.27 1.73 2.86
N MET A 211 6.67 0.59 3.21
CA MET A 211 5.44 0.13 2.56
C MET A 211 4.68 -0.84 3.47
N ALA A 212 3.36 -0.87 3.35
CA ALA A 212 2.51 -1.94 3.88
C ALA A 212 1.74 -2.59 2.73
N ALA A 213 1.67 -3.91 2.70
CA ALA A 213 1.00 -4.65 1.64
C ALA A 213 0.22 -5.86 2.19
N ALA A 214 -0.87 -6.21 1.52
CA ALA A 214 -1.66 -7.39 1.79
C ALA A 214 -1.12 -8.59 1.00
N LEU A 215 -0.74 -9.64 1.70
CA LEU A 215 -0.31 -10.92 1.11
C LEU A 215 -1.50 -11.68 0.53
N ASN A 216 -2.67 -11.52 1.16
CA ASN A 216 -3.94 -12.05 0.70
C ASN A 216 -4.87 -10.89 0.32
N SER A 217 -5.06 -10.67 -0.99
CA SER A 217 -5.95 -9.61 -1.49
C SER A 217 -6.74 -10.05 -2.71
N SER A 218 -7.85 -9.36 -2.96
CA SER A 218 -8.63 -9.47 -4.20
C SER A 218 -8.72 -8.10 -4.87
N PRO A 219 -8.63 -8.01 -6.21
CA PRO A 219 -9.00 -6.80 -6.94
C PRO A 219 -10.42 -6.38 -6.60
N VAL A 220 -10.61 -5.11 -6.22
CA VAL A 220 -11.96 -4.54 -6.11
C VAL A 220 -12.55 -4.51 -7.53
N PRO A 221 -13.69 -5.19 -7.79
CA PRO A 221 -14.30 -5.17 -9.11
C PRO A 221 -14.67 -3.73 -9.49
N LEU A 222 -14.26 -3.27 -10.67
CA LEU A 222 -14.68 -1.97 -11.18
C LEU A 222 -16.23 -1.90 -11.17
N PRO A 223 -16.83 -0.80 -10.69
CA PRO A 223 -18.28 -0.67 -10.69
C PRO A 223 -18.84 -0.89 -12.11
N ALA A 224 -19.85 -1.76 -12.23
CA ALA A 224 -20.56 -2.04 -13.48
C ALA A 224 -20.94 -0.80 -14.33
N PRO A 225 -21.24 0.39 -13.75
CA PRO A 225 -21.47 1.61 -14.53
C PRO A 225 -20.31 2.05 -15.43
N LEU A 226 -19.04 1.79 -15.05
CA LEU A 226 -17.89 2.15 -15.88
C LEU A 226 -17.82 1.27 -17.14
N LEU A 227 -18.11 -0.02 -17.00
CA LEU A 227 -18.24 -0.96 -18.12
C LEU A 227 -19.48 -0.66 -18.98
N LEU A 228 -20.59 -0.21 -18.36
CA LEU A 228 -21.78 0.26 -19.07
C LEU A 228 -21.51 1.56 -19.86
N PHE A 229 -20.70 2.46 -19.29
CA PHE A 229 -20.32 3.71 -19.94
C PHE A 229 -19.38 3.49 -21.12
N LEU A 230 -18.38 2.61 -20.98
CA LEU A 230 -17.45 2.22 -22.06
C LEU A 230 -18.16 1.44 -23.18
N SER A 231 -19.10 0.55 -22.83
CA SER A 231 -19.95 -0.13 -23.83
C SER A 231 -20.97 0.83 -24.48
N GLY A 232 -21.47 1.83 -23.75
CA GLY A 232 -22.31 2.90 -24.29
C GLY A 232 -21.59 3.79 -25.32
N LEU A 233 -20.32 4.15 -25.05
CA LEU A 233 -19.49 4.95 -25.96
C LEU A 233 -19.17 4.21 -27.27
N THR A 234 -18.89 2.90 -27.20
CA THR A 234 -18.69 2.07 -28.40
C THR A 234 -20.00 1.90 -29.19
N GLY A 235 -21.14 1.82 -28.53
CA GLY A 235 -22.47 1.83 -29.18
C GLY A 235 -22.77 3.12 -29.95
N LEU A 236 -22.45 4.29 -29.38
CA LEU A 236 -22.67 5.60 -30.00
C LEU A 236 -21.77 5.85 -31.22
N GLY A 237 -20.53 5.35 -31.21
CA GLY A 237 -19.61 5.46 -32.36
C GLY A 237 -20.06 4.65 -33.58
N ILE A 238 -20.73 3.50 -33.39
CA ILE A 238 -21.27 2.68 -34.48
C ILE A 238 -22.52 3.33 -35.10
N ILE A 239 -23.35 4.01 -34.30
CA ILE A 239 -24.55 4.69 -34.78
C ILE A 239 -24.19 5.97 -35.58
N SER A 240 -23.14 6.71 -35.19
CA SER A 240 -22.75 7.93 -35.92
C SER A 240 -22.20 7.62 -37.33
N ARG A 241 -21.51 6.49 -37.53
CA ARG A 241 -21.03 6.06 -38.86
C ARG A 241 -22.14 5.69 -39.84
N ARG A 242 -23.33 5.29 -39.38
CA ARG A 242 -24.47 4.99 -40.27
C ARG A 242 -25.18 6.23 -40.81
N ARG A 243 -25.02 7.40 -40.17
CA ARG A 243 -25.66 8.64 -40.60
C ARG A 243 -24.91 9.42 -41.68
N HIS A 244 -23.66 9.06 -41.98
CA HIS A 244 -22.85 9.70 -43.03
C HIS A 244 -22.86 8.99 -44.40
N ARG A 245 -23.73 7.99 -44.59
CA ARG A 245 -23.94 7.30 -45.89
C ARG A 245 -25.41 7.27 -46.32
N ALA A 246 -26.13 8.37 -46.09
CA ALA A 246 -27.41 8.66 -46.73
C ALA A 246 -27.28 9.96 -47.51
#